data_AF-A0AA92JS31-F1
#
_entry.id   AF-A0AA92JS31-F1
#
_cell.length_a   1.000
_cell.length_b   1.000
_cell.length_c   1.000
_cell.angle_alpha   90.00
_cell.angle_beta   90.00
_cell.angle_gamma   90.00
#
_symmetry.space_group_name_H-M   'P 1'
#
loop_
_entity.id
_entity.type
_entity.pdbx_description
1 polymer ?
#
loop_
_entity_poly.entity_id
_entity_poly.type
_entity_poly.pdbx_seq_one_letter_code
_entity_poly.pdbx_strand_id
1 'polypeptide(L)'
;MPITPPTASDQSKRQTEYDIAVVNTALFPILTVGIVSALWVSSMSPQPGAVGAVMLWTIASLVVGSTVGFLFGIPRSGITATRPSANPPLTNGAPAQTATASDPPAKARMPGDALARPNTNLEEVSDWLTKIIVGLGLVNLKGIGTRVQDVATNVAASLQKSPDAWDVSVAMAIIVGFSVIGFLCGYLYTRLFVQGALIRSDQNLGNLRAEIDAAIHEAPPVPEVAPGTPSVPSESDKETARRLNQIASADRPEVVQEQIRTLASEYEAIRQQQGYGGARTKKMREVAGRMKLIGLLVQPYLQTLMVSPSPGERLVAIMALQMRFDPTYIEWLANRLVEEPAFPAYQAASALLARLPLVGQAESERIKRAARAAVDEHSRLGLVPEATRDKLFEKILNFGYGPGDQEMATGPR
;
A
#
# COMPACT_ATOMS: atom_id res chain seq x y z
N MET A 1 15.75 32.16 16.00
CA MET A 1 15.28 31.02 15.18
C MET A 1 13.84 31.30 14.79
N PRO A 2 13.50 31.40 13.50
CA PRO A 2 12.12 31.50 13.08
C PRO A 2 11.44 30.15 13.36
N ILE A 3 10.39 30.18 14.18
CA ILE A 3 9.56 29.02 14.50
C ILE A 3 8.80 28.71 13.21
N THR A 4 9.15 27.62 12.52
CA THR A 4 8.41 27.16 11.36
C THR A 4 6.97 26.85 11.79
N PRO A 5 5.95 27.36 11.07
CA PRO A 5 4.57 27.08 11.41
C PRO A 5 4.32 25.57 11.33
N PRO A 6 3.54 24.98 12.25
CA PRO A 6 3.26 23.56 12.27
C PRO A 6 2.59 23.15 10.95
N THR A 7 3.05 22.03 10.38
CA THR A 7 2.50 21.50 9.13
C THR A 7 1.06 21.02 9.34
N ALA A 8 0.26 20.93 8.27
CA ALA A 8 -1.13 20.46 8.37
C ALA A 8 -1.24 19.03 8.98
N SER A 9 -0.22 18.20 8.78
CA SER A 9 -0.11 16.87 9.39
C SER A 9 0.16 16.95 10.90
N ASP A 10 0.97 17.91 11.36
CA ASP A 10 1.20 18.16 12.79
C ASP A 10 -0.06 18.67 13.48
N GLN A 11 -0.85 19.51 12.80
CA GLN A 11 -2.12 20.01 13.34
C GLN A 11 -3.15 18.89 13.50
N SER A 12 -3.28 17.99 12.51
CA SER A 12 -4.17 16.83 12.58
C SER A 12 -3.78 15.85 13.70
N LYS A 13 -2.48 15.56 13.86
CA LYS A 13 -1.98 14.72 14.96
C LYS A 13 -2.30 15.33 16.33
N ARG A 14 -1.98 16.62 16.51
CA ARG A 14 -2.29 17.35 17.74
C ARG A 14 -3.79 17.37 18.06
N GLN A 15 -4.64 17.47 17.05
CA GLN A 15 -6.09 17.45 17.26
C GLN A 15 -6.58 16.08 17.74
N THR A 16 -6.09 14.99 17.17
CA THR A 16 -6.45 13.64 17.65
C THR A 16 -5.91 13.36 19.05
N GLU A 17 -4.68 13.78 19.34
CA GLU A 17 -4.10 13.66 20.69
C GLU A 17 -4.92 14.45 21.72
N TYR A 18 -5.37 15.66 21.34
CA TYR A 18 -6.25 16.48 22.17
C TYR A 18 -7.61 15.80 22.41
N ASP A 19 -8.23 15.28 21.36
CA ASP A 19 -9.53 14.60 21.47
C ASP A 19 -9.46 13.35 22.37
N ILE A 20 -8.39 12.55 22.26
CA ILE A 20 -8.14 11.41 23.16
C ILE A 20 -7.91 11.88 24.59
N ALA A 21 -7.13 12.95 24.78
CA ALA A 21 -6.87 13.50 26.11
C ALA A 21 -8.16 13.97 26.78
N VAL A 22 -9.08 14.61 26.04
CA VAL A 22 -10.39 15.03 26.54
C VAL A 22 -11.23 13.81 26.94
N VAL A 23 -11.32 12.79 26.08
CA VAL A 23 -12.06 11.56 26.39
C VAL A 23 -11.49 10.86 27.62
N ASN A 24 -10.17 10.75 27.72
CA ASN A 24 -9.48 10.14 28.87
C ASN A 24 -9.73 10.91 30.16
N THR A 25 -9.69 12.23 30.10
CA THR A 25 -9.96 13.10 31.26
C THR A 25 -11.38 12.89 31.79
N ALA A 26 -12.35 12.59 30.92
CA ALA A 26 -13.72 12.30 31.34
C ALA A 26 -13.91 10.86 31.82
N LEU A 27 -13.32 9.86 31.15
CA LEU A 27 -13.57 8.44 31.43
C LEU A 27 -12.76 7.87 32.61
N PHE A 28 -11.50 8.29 32.77
CA PHE A 28 -10.65 7.73 33.83
C PHE A 28 -11.17 7.99 35.25
N PRO A 29 -11.69 9.19 35.61
CA PRO A 29 -12.26 9.40 36.93
C PRO A 29 -13.46 8.50 37.20
N ILE A 30 -14.36 8.34 36.22
CA ILE A 30 -15.56 7.50 36.34
C ILE A 30 -15.15 6.03 36.57
N LEU A 31 -14.22 5.52 35.76
CA LEU A 31 -13.72 4.15 35.88
C LEU A 31 -12.99 3.92 37.21
N THR A 32 -12.19 4.90 37.65
CA THR A 32 -11.47 4.83 38.93
C THR A 32 -12.44 4.79 40.10
N VAL A 33 -13.44 5.68 40.13
CA VAL A 33 -14.47 5.70 41.18
C VAL A 33 -15.25 4.39 41.18
N GLY A 34 -15.62 3.87 40.01
CA GLY A 34 -16.30 2.57 39.89
C GLY A 34 -15.49 1.41 40.45
N ILE A 35 -14.20 1.31 40.06
CA ILE A 35 -13.31 0.23 40.52
C ILE A 35 -13.06 0.32 42.03
N VAL A 36 -12.79 1.53 42.53
CA VAL A 36 -12.59 1.76 43.97
C VAL A 36 -13.86 1.39 44.74
N SER A 37 -15.05 1.75 44.23
CA SER A 37 -16.32 1.39 44.86
C SER A 37 -16.54 -0.13 44.89
N ALA A 38 -16.25 -0.83 43.79
CA ALA A 38 -16.36 -2.29 43.71
C ALA A 38 -15.35 -3.01 44.62
N LEU A 39 -14.11 -2.51 44.71
CA LEU A 39 -13.10 -3.00 45.66
C LEU A 39 -13.52 -2.76 47.10
N TRP A 40 -14.04 -1.57 47.40
CA TRP A 40 -14.50 -1.21 48.75
C TRP A 40 -15.62 -2.14 49.21
N VAL A 41 -16.70 -2.29 48.43
CA VAL A 41 -17.81 -3.20 48.77
C VAL A 41 -17.33 -4.64 48.91
N SER A 42 -16.52 -5.14 47.96
CA SER A 42 -16.05 -6.52 48.01
C SER A 42 -15.05 -6.79 49.14
N SER A 43 -14.33 -5.77 49.63
CA SER A 43 -13.46 -5.89 50.80
C SER A 43 -14.22 -5.99 52.13
N MET A 44 -15.46 -5.49 52.16
CA MET A 44 -16.36 -5.60 53.31
C MET A 44 -17.08 -6.96 53.37
N SER A 45 -16.96 -7.77 52.32
CA SER A 45 -17.60 -9.08 52.26
C SER A 45 -16.93 -10.08 53.23
N PRO A 46 -17.72 -10.89 53.96
CA PRO A 46 -17.20 -11.97 54.79
C PRO A 46 -16.77 -13.21 53.99
N GLN A 47 -16.97 -13.26 52.67
CA GLN A 47 -16.72 -14.42 51.84
C GLN A 47 -15.26 -14.44 51.33
N PRO A 48 -14.51 -15.55 51.54
CA PRO A 48 -13.14 -15.66 51.03
C PRO A 48 -13.11 -15.54 49.50
N GLY A 49 -12.29 -14.62 48.99
CA GLY A 49 -12.12 -14.43 47.54
C GLY A 49 -13.15 -13.51 46.87
N ALA A 50 -14.05 -12.86 47.63
CA ALA A 50 -15.07 -11.96 47.08
C ALA A 50 -14.48 -10.83 46.21
N VAL A 51 -13.35 -10.24 46.63
CA VAL A 51 -12.63 -9.22 45.86
C VAL A 51 -12.24 -9.72 44.46
N GLY A 52 -11.66 -10.92 44.39
CA GLY A 52 -11.24 -11.53 43.12
C GLY A 52 -12.43 -11.81 42.21
N ALA A 53 -13.50 -12.39 42.76
CA ALA A 53 -14.72 -12.70 42.01
C ALA A 53 -15.39 -11.43 41.45
N VAL A 54 -15.55 -10.40 42.28
CA VAL A 54 -16.16 -9.13 41.87
C VAL A 54 -15.31 -8.42 40.82
N MET A 55 -13.97 -8.44 40.93
CA MET A 55 -13.10 -7.86 39.91
C MET A 55 -13.21 -8.59 38.56
N LEU A 56 -13.30 -9.92 38.57
CA LEU A 56 -13.53 -10.69 37.34
C LEU A 56 -14.86 -10.34 36.68
N TRP A 57 -15.93 -10.19 37.46
CA TRP A 57 -17.23 -9.74 36.95
C TRP A 57 -17.19 -8.31 36.42
N THR A 58 -16.53 -7.40 37.12
CA THR A 58 -16.29 -6.02 36.67
C THR A 58 -15.58 -5.98 35.32
N ILE A 59 -14.48 -6.73 35.17
CA ILE A 59 -13.73 -6.80 33.91
C ILE A 59 -14.57 -7.45 32.81
N ALA A 60 -15.28 -8.54 33.11
CA ALA A 60 -16.15 -9.20 32.15
C ALA A 60 -17.25 -8.26 31.63
N SER A 61 -17.93 -7.54 32.51
CA SER A 61 -18.92 -6.52 32.14
C SER A 61 -18.31 -5.40 31.31
N LEU A 62 -17.13 -4.92 31.69
CA LEU A 62 -16.41 -3.88 30.93
C LEU A 62 -16.05 -4.36 29.52
N VAL A 63 -15.55 -5.58 29.38
CA VAL A 63 -15.17 -6.17 28.08
C VAL A 63 -16.41 -6.38 27.21
N VAL A 64 -17.48 -6.97 27.75
CA VAL A 64 -18.74 -7.16 27.01
C VAL A 64 -19.28 -5.82 26.53
N GLY A 65 -19.34 -4.84 27.42
CA GLY A 65 -19.71 -3.46 27.08
C GLY A 65 -18.83 -2.92 25.96
N SER A 66 -17.51 -2.98 26.12
CA SER A 66 -16.54 -2.43 25.16
C SER A 66 -16.59 -3.12 23.80
N THR A 67 -16.84 -4.42 23.73
CA THR A 67 -17.00 -5.14 22.46
C THR A 67 -18.26 -4.65 21.74
N VAL A 68 -19.38 -4.50 22.45
CA VAL A 68 -20.60 -3.94 21.87
C VAL A 68 -20.36 -2.49 21.44
N GLY A 69 -19.79 -1.66 22.31
CA GLY A 69 -19.45 -0.27 22.00
C GLY A 69 -18.55 -0.15 20.77
N PHE A 70 -17.53 -1.01 20.66
CA PHE A 70 -16.66 -1.08 19.51
C PHE A 70 -17.44 -1.34 18.21
N LEU A 71 -18.34 -2.34 18.20
CA LEU A 71 -19.17 -2.66 17.03
C LEU A 71 -20.01 -1.44 16.60
N PHE A 72 -20.71 -0.81 17.55
CA PHE A 72 -21.52 0.38 17.29
C PHE A 72 -20.68 1.62 16.94
N GLY A 73 -19.41 1.65 17.30
CA GLY A 73 -18.48 2.73 17.01
C GLY A 73 -17.85 2.65 15.62
N ILE A 74 -17.95 1.52 14.91
CA ILE A 74 -17.39 1.38 13.56
C ILE A 74 -18.15 2.30 12.58
N PRO A 75 -17.45 3.20 11.87
CA PRO A 75 -18.08 4.13 10.93
C PRO A 75 -18.63 3.39 9.71
N ARG A 76 -19.78 3.85 9.21
CA ARG A 76 -20.38 3.34 7.96
C ARG A 76 -20.01 4.28 6.81
N SER A 77 -19.29 3.77 5.81
CA SER A 77 -18.74 4.51 4.66
C SER A 77 -19.81 5.06 3.70
N GLY A 78 -21.09 4.74 3.92
CA GLY A 78 -22.21 5.20 3.09
C GLY A 78 -22.65 6.66 3.25
N ILE A 79 -22.12 7.44 4.20
CA ILE A 79 -22.65 8.79 4.53
C ILE A 79 -21.77 9.95 4.00
N THR A 80 -20.54 9.70 3.54
CA THR A 80 -19.61 10.78 3.18
C THR A 80 -19.22 10.84 1.69
N ALA A 81 -19.79 9.96 0.84
CA ALA A 81 -19.47 9.91 -0.60
C ALA A 81 -20.51 10.61 -1.51
N THR A 82 -21.41 11.44 -0.99
CA THR A 82 -22.19 12.39 -1.80
C THR A 82 -21.55 13.76 -1.73
N ARG A 83 -20.47 13.97 -2.50
CA ARG A 83 -20.26 15.31 -3.06
C ARG A 83 -21.44 15.54 -4.02
N PRO A 84 -22.22 16.61 -3.86
CA PRO A 84 -23.26 16.93 -4.83
C PRO A 84 -22.56 17.26 -6.14
N SER A 85 -22.66 16.34 -7.12
CA SER A 85 -22.52 16.74 -8.53
C SER A 85 -23.65 17.73 -8.78
N ALA A 86 -23.29 19.01 -8.79
CA ALA A 86 -24.16 20.08 -9.24
C ALA A 86 -24.44 19.87 -10.73
N ASN A 87 -25.47 19.09 -11.05
CA ASN A 87 -26.18 19.18 -12.32
C ASN A 87 -27.58 19.74 -12.00
N PRO A 88 -27.96 20.92 -12.52
CA PRO A 88 -29.32 21.41 -12.37
C PRO A 88 -30.31 20.51 -13.15
N PRO A 89 -31.59 20.43 -12.72
CA PRO A 89 -32.54 19.54 -13.35
C PRO A 89 -33.01 20.14 -14.68
N LEU A 90 -32.74 19.44 -15.78
CA LEU A 90 -33.44 19.67 -17.04
C LEU A 90 -34.68 18.78 -17.09
N THR A 91 -35.82 19.45 -17.01
CA THR A 91 -37.15 18.93 -17.23
C THR A 91 -37.40 18.62 -18.71
N ASN A 92 -38.20 17.58 -18.96
CA ASN A 92 -39.19 17.40 -20.04
C ASN A 92 -39.06 16.13 -20.88
N GLY A 93 -40.21 15.49 -21.07
CA GLY A 93 -40.39 14.16 -21.65
C GLY A 93 -40.29 14.06 -23.17
N ALA A 94 -39.97 12.84 -23.60
CA ALA A 94 -40.36 12.05 -24.78
C ALA A 94 -40.51 12.69 -26.19
N PRO A 95 -40.40 11.90 -27.29
CA PRO A 95 -39.59 10.69 -27.53
C PRO A 95 -38.77 10.71 -28.84
N ALA A 96 -37.74 9.85 -28.88
CA ALA A 96 -37.09 9.19 -30.03
C ALA A 96 -37.14 9.80 -31.45
N GLN A 97 -35.97 10.12 -32.03
CA GLN A 97 -35.55 9.58 -33.33
C GLN A 97 -34.11 9.91 -33.77
N THR A 98 -33.53 8.94 -34.48
CA THR A 98 -32.48 8.97 -35.52
C THR A 98 -31.02 9.25 -35.14
N ALA A 99 -30.23 8.20 -35.34
CA ALA A 99 -28.79 8.17 -35.41
C ALA A 99 -28.25 8.93 -36.63
N THR A 100 -27.22 9.73 -36.41
CA THR A 100 -26.18 10.04 -37.40
C THR A 100 -24.81 10.01 -36.70
N ALA A 101 -23.87 9.35 -37.36
CA ALA A 101 -22.51 9.13 -36.91
C ALA A 101 -21.67 10.39 -37.11
N SER A 102 -21.09 10.92 -36.03
CA SER A 102 -19.78 11.59 -35.99
C SER A 102 -19.56 12.21 -34.61
N ASP A 103 -19.07 11.41 -33.67
CA ASP A 103 -18.38 11.93 -32.48
C ASP A 103 -17.25 10.96 -32.09
N PRO A 104 -16.05 11.46 -31.74
CA PRO A 104 -14.91 10.64 -31.36
C PRO A 104 -15.22 9.87 -30.07
N PRO A 105 -14.63 8.68 -29.84
CA PRO A 105 -14.95 7.90 -28.66
C PRO A 105 -14.60 8.70 -27.41
N ALA A 106 -15.63 9.06 -26.65
CA ALA A 106 -15.49 9.56 -25.29
C ALA A 106 -14.53 8.61 -24.57
N LYS A 107 -13.42 9.18 -24.07
CA LYS A 107 -12.42 8.49 -23.27
C LYS A 107 -13.13 7.57 -22.29
N ALA A 108 -12.97 6.27 -22.48
CA ALA A 108 -13.38 5.27 -21.51
C ALA A 108 -12.76 5.69 -20.18
N ARG A 109 -13.59 6.17 -19.27
CA ARG A 109 -13.18 6.50 -17.92
C ARG A 109 -12.62 5.20 -17.33
N MET A 110 -11.31 5.17 -17.17
CA MET A 110 -10.61 4.04 -16.59
C MET A 110 -11.27 3.69 -15.24
N PRO A 111 -11.35 2.40 -14.87
CA PRO A 111 -11.82 1.98 -13.56
C PRO A 111 -10.77 2.31 -12.48
N GLY A 112 -10.43 3.59 -12.32
CA GLY A 112 -9.49 4.10 -11.32
C GLY A 112 -10.18 4.68 -10.09
N ASP A 113 -11.44 5.08 -10.19
CA ASP A 113 -12.20 5.70 -9.08
C ASP A 113 -12.76 4.66 -8.06
N ALA A 114 -12.64 3.36 -8.34
CA ALA A 114 -13.22 2.28 -7.51
C ALA A 114 -12.21 1.56 -6.59
N LEU A 115 -10.91 1.82 -6.72
CA LEU A 115 -9.86 0.94 -6.17
C LEU A 115 -9.09 1.50 -4.96
N ALA A 116 -9.58 2.57 -4.33
CA ALA A 116 -9.11 3.02 -3.03
C ALA A 116 -10.22 2.95 -1.96
N ARG A 117 -11.15 1.99 -2.09
CA ARG A 117 -12.06 1.68 -0.99
C ARG A 117 -11.27 0.85 0.04
N PRO A 118 -11.10 1.35 1.28
CA PRO A 118 -10.54 0.52 2.35
C PRO A 118 -11.40 -0.73 2.54
N ASN A 119 -10.80 -1.79 3.05
CA ASN A 119 -11.46 -3.08 3.25
C ASN A 119 -12.70 -2.92 4.17
N THR A 120 -13.90 -2.95 3.58
CA THR A 120 -15.19 -2.77 4.29
C THR A 120 -15.64 -4.00 5.04
N ASN A 121 -14.87 -5.10 5.01
CA ASN A 121 -15.27 -6.36 5.65
C ASN A 121 -15.66 -6.18 7.13
N LEU A 122 -14.92 -5.39 7.90
CA LEU A 122 -15.26 -5.13 9.31
C LEU A 122 -16.49 -4.22 9.46
N GLU A 123 -16.67 -3.26 8.55
CA GLU A 123 -17.84 -2.39 8.51
C GLU A 123 -19.10 -3.20 8.21
N GLU A 124 -19.07 -4.00 7.15
CA GLU A 124 -20.17 -4.88 6.76
C GLU A 124 -20.47 -5.86 7.87
N VAL A 125 -19.42 -6.43 8.48
CA VAL A 125 -19.59 -7.38 9.57
C VAL A 125 -20.28 -6.75 10.78
N SER A 126 -19.85 -5.56 11.14
CA SER A 126 -20.46 -4.82 12.24
C SER A 126 -21.88 -4.37 11.93
N ASP A 127 -22.20 -3.96 10.70
CA ASP A 127 -23.54 -3.51 10.33
C ASP A 127 -24.57 -4.65 10.42
N TRP A 128 -24.27 -5.84 9.89
CA TRP A 128 -25.18 -6.97 10.03
C TRP A 128 -25.31 -7.40 11.49
N LEU A 129 -24.20 -7.43 12.23
CA LEU A 129 -24.21 -7.88 13.62
C LEU A 129 -24.96 -6.91 14.54
N THR A 130 -24.75 -5.59 14.39
CA THR A 130 -25.46 -4.57 15.17
C THR A 130 -26.97 -4.60 14.89
N LYS A 131 -27.38 -4.80 13.63
CA LYS A 131 -28.81 -5.00 13.28
C LYS A 131 -29.40 -6.24 13.96
N ILE A 132 -28.68 -7.36 13.98
CA ILE A 132 -29.13 -8.58 14.67
C ILE A 132 -29.22 -8.35 16.19
N ILE A 133 -28.21 -7.72 16.81
CA ILE A 133 -28.20 -7.43 18.24
C ILE A 133 -29.40 -6.55 18.63
N VAL A 134 -29.65 -5.46 17.89
CA VAL A 134 -30.80 -4.58 18.13
C VAL A 134 -32.12 -5.32 17.88
N GLY A 135 -32.21 -6.06 16.77
CA GLY A 135 -33.41 -6.82 16.41
C GLY A 135 -33.78 -7.89 17.44
N LEU A 136 -32.84 -8.75 17.81
CA LEU A 136 -33.05 -9.76 18.85
C LEU A 136 -33.27 -9.14 20.23
N GLY A 137 -32.60 -8.02 20.53
CA GLY A 137 -32.79 -7.27 21.77
C GLY A 137 -34.20 -6.74 21.91
N LEU A 138 -34.77 -6.16 20.85
CA LEU A 138 -36.15 -5.68 20.84
C LEU A 138 -37.17 -6.81 21.01
N VAL A 139 -36.97 -7.94 20.32
CA VAL A 139 -37.85 -9.11 20.43
C VAL A 139 -37.83 -9.71 21.84
N ASN A 140 -36.66 -9.72 22.50
CA ASN A 140 -36.47 -10.30 23.83
C ASN A 140 -36.52 -9.28 24.97
N LEU A 141 -36.95 -8.04 24.71
CA LEU A 141 -36.85 -6.93 25.67
C LEU A 141 -37.55 -7.25 27.01
N LYS A 142 -38.71 -7.92 26.96
CA LYS A 142 -39.46 -8.31 28.17
C LYS A 142 -38.68 -9.29 29.07
N GLY A 143 -37.82 -10.13 28.50
CA GLY A 143 -37.04 -11.14 29.24
C GLY A 143 -35.70 -10.62 29.76
N ILE A 144 -35.24 -9.45 29.31
CA ILE A 144 -33.90 -8.96 29.65
C ILE A 144 -33.78 -8.64 31.15
N GLY A 145 -34.83 -8.08 31.76
CA GLY A 145 -34.85 -7.73 33.17
C GLY A 145 -34.63 -8.94 34.08
N THR A 146 -35.35 -10.04 33.84
CA THR A 146 -35.18 -11.29 34.59
C THR A 146 -33.78 -11.87 34.40
N ARG A 147 -33.24 -11.87 33.18
CA ARG A 147 -31.87 -12.37 32.95
C ARG A 147 -30.81 -11.53 33.65
N VAL A 148 -30.96 -10.21 33.67
CA VAL A 148 -30.05 -9.32 34.42
C VAL A 148 -30.16 -9.57 35.92
N GLN A 149 -31.38 -9.79 36.43
CA GLN A 149 -31.61 -10.18 37.82
C GLN A 149 -30.93 -11.52 38.17
N ASP A 150 -31.01 -12.52 37.29
CA ASP A 150 -30.39 -13.83 37.50
C ASP A 150 -28.86 -13.71 37.56
N VAL A 151 -28.26 -12.94 36.64
CA VAL A 151 -26.81 -12.68 36.65
C VAL A 151 -26.41 -11.88 37.89
N ALA A 152 -27.18 -10.87 38.28
CA ALA A 152 -26.94 -10.10 39.50
C ALA A 152 -27.00 -10.98 40.76
N THR A 153 -27.92 -11.94 40.81
CA THR A 153 -28.01 -12.90 41.92
C THR A 153 -26.78 -13.80 41.99
N ASN A 154 -26.23 -14.22 40.84
CA ASN A 154 -24.98 -15.00 40.79
C ASN A 154 -23.76 -14.18 41.26
N VAL A 155 -23.69 -12.90 40.90
CA VAL A 155 -22.64 -11.99 41.36
C VAL A 155 -22.79 -11.73 42.86
N ALA A 156 -24.01 -11.55 43.35
CA ALA A 156 -24.30 -11.38 44.78
C ALA A 156 -23.92 -12.63 45.59
N ALA A 157 -24.11 -13.83 45.03
CA ALA A 157 -23.65 -15.08 45.64
C ALA A 157 -22.11 -15.21 45.74
N SER A 158 -21.38 -14.37 45.00
CA SER A 158 -19.92 -14.22 45.10
C SER A 158 -19.50 -13.22 46.19
N LEU A 159 -20.44 -12.38 46.65
CA LEU A 159 -20.27 -11.44 47.76
C LEU A 159 -20.70 -12.07 49.08
N GLN A 160 -21.80 -12.83 49.11
CA GLN A 160 -22.28 -13.49 50.32
C GLN A 160 -22.86 -14.87 50.03
N LYS A 161 -22.74 -15.80 50.99
CA LYS A 161 -23.31 -17.16 50.89
C LYS A 161 -24.84 -17.16 50.82
N SER A 162 -25.49 -16.17 51.43
CA SER A 162 -26.94 -15.98 51.43
C SER A 162 -27.23 -14.51 51.13
N PRO A 163 -27.17 -14.11 49.85
CA PRO A 163 -27.25 -12.71 49.46
C PRO A 163 -28.64 -12.13 49.76
N ASP A 164 -28.66 -10.90 50.28
CA ASP A 164 -29.87 -10.15 50.53
C ASP A 164 -30.22 -9.19 49.37
N ALA A 165 -31.29 -8.39 49.54
CA ALA A 165 -31.71 -7.43 48.52
C ALA A 165 -30.68 -6.34 48.25
N TRP A 166 -29.83 -6.00 49.24
CA TRP A 166 -28.77 -5.02 49.09
C TRP A 166 -27.63 -5.60 48.24
N ASP A 167 -27.17 -6.82 48.52
CA ASP A 167 -26.11 -7.49 47.76
C ASP A 167 -26.47 -7.62 46.28
N VAL A 168 -27.72 -8.01 45.98
CA VAL A 168 -28.22 -8.14 44.61
C VAL A 168 -28.31 -6.79 43.91
N SER A 169 -28.71 -5.74 44.63
CA SER A 169 -28.77 -4.38 44.08
C SER A 169 -27.37 -3.84 43.75
N VAL A 170 -26.38 -4.09 44.61
CA VAL A 170 -24.98 -3.70 44.37
C VAL A 170 -24.40 -4.50 43.19
N ALA A 171 -24.63 -5.81 43.15
CA ALA A 171 -24.23 -6.66 42.03
C ALA A 171 -24.82 -6.18 40.70
N MET A 172 -26.10 -5.80 40.68
CA MET A 172 -26.75 -5.23 39.50
C MET A 172 -26.10 -3.91 39.07
N ALA A 173 -25.80 -3.01 40.01
CA ALA A 173 -25.12 -1.75 39.72
C ALA A 173 -23.73 -1.96 39.11
N ILE A 174 -22.98 -2.96 39.59
CA ILE A 174 -21.68 -3.34 39.02
C ILE A 174 -21.85 -3.84 37.58
N ILE A 175 -22.73 -4.83 37.36
CA ILE A 175 -22.91 -5.42 36.02
C ILE A 175 -23.36 -4.36 35.02
N VAL A 176 -24.43 -3.63 35.33
CA VAL A 176 -25.00 -2.63 34.41
C VAL A 176 -24.04 -1.45 34.26
N GLY A 177 -23.51 -0.94 35.37
CA GLY A 177 -22.62 0.22 35.38
C GLY A 177 -21.35 -0.03 34.56
N PHE A 178 -20.64 -1.13 34.80
CA PHE A 178 -19.43 -1.44 34.05
C PHE A 178 -19.71 -1.85 32.60
N SER A 179 -20.86 -2.46 32.30
CA SER A 179 -21.26 -2.71 30.91
C SER A 179 -21.51 -1.41 30.15
N VAL A 180 -22.15 -0.41 30.78
CA VAL A 180 -22.38 0.91 30.18
C VAL A 180 -21.08 1.69 30.03
N ILE A 181 -20.20 1.69 31.05
CA ILE A 181 -18.88 2.33 30.97
C ILE A 181 -18.04 1.66 29.88
N GLY A 182 -18.03 0.33 29.84
CA GLY A 182 -17.36 -0.45 28.79
C GLY A 182 -17.87 -0.05 27.41
N PHE A 183 -19.19 -0.01 27.22
CA PHE A 183 -19.81 0.43 25.98
C PHE A 183 -19.38 1.83 25.58
N LEU A 184 -19.41 2.79 26.50
CA LEU A 184 -18.99 4.16 26.24
C LEU A 184 -17.51 4.24 25.85
N CYS A 185 -16.64 3.52 26.57
CA CYS A 185 -15.22 3.41 26.24
C CYS A 185 -15.04 2.84 24.82
N GLY A 186 -15.55 1.65 24.54
CA GLY A 186 -15.41 1.01 23.23
C GLY A 186 -15.96 1.86 22.10
N TYR A 187 -17.12 2.49 22.29
CA TYR A 187 -17.75 3.37 21.31
C TYR A 187 -16.94 4.63 21.03
N LEU A 188 -16.53 5.36 22.08
CA LEU A 188 -15.78 6.61 21.92
C LEU A 188 -14.38 6.35 21.36
N TYR A 189 -13.67 5.32 21.84
CA TYR A 189 -12.35 4.99 21.32
C TYR A 189 -12.42 4.58 19.85
N THR A 190 -13.37 3.73 19.45
CA THR A 190 -13.52 3.38 18.03
C THR A 190 -13.86 4.61 17.18
N ARG A 191 -14.78 5.44 17.65
CA ARG A 191 -15.26 6.60 16.88
C ARG A 191 -14.26 7.75 16.78
N LEU A 192 -13.47 8.01 17.83
CA LEU A 192 -12.49 9.11 17.80
C LEU A 192 -11.11 8.65 17.32
N PHE A 193 -10.66 7.45 17.72
CA PHE A 193 -9.31 7.00 17.41
C PHE A 193 -9.24 6.12 16.16
N VAL A 194 -10.01 5.02 16.13
CA VAL A 194 -9.91 4.04 15.01
C VAL A 194 -10.34 4.68 13.70
N GLN A 195 -11.43 5.47 13.71
CA GLN A 195 -11.86 6.24 12.54
C GLN A 195 -10.78 7.22 12.05
N GLY A 196 -10.20 8.02 12.95
CA GLY A 196 -9.15 8.97 12.59
C GLY A 196 -7.89 8.27 12.07
N ALA A 197 -7.53 7.11 12.63
CA ALA A 197 -6.40 6.30 12.18
C ALA A 197 -6.60 5.76 10.77
N LEU A 198 -7.78 5.21 10.46
CA LEU A 198 -8.11 4.68 9.13
C LEU A 198 -8.10 5.79 8.07
N ILE A 199 -8.81 6.90 8.31
CA ILE A 199 -8.86 8.03 7.36
C ILE A 199 -7.46 8.58 7.07
N ARG A 200 -6.61 8.73 8.11
CA ARG A 200 -5.23 9.18 7.91
C ARG A 200 -4.40 8.17 7.10
N SER A 201 -4.59 6.89 7.35
CA SER A 201 -3.92 5.84 6.57
C SER A 201 -4.26 5.97 5.08
N ASP A 202 -5.55 6.10 4.77
CA ASP A 202 -6.05 6.21 3.41
C ASP A 202 -5.60 7.50 2.71
N GLN A 203 -5.69 8.64 3.40
CA GLN A 203 -5.20 9.92 2.87
C GLN A 203 -3.69 9.89 2.60
N ASN A 204 -2.92 9.29 3.51
CA ASN A 204 -1.49 9.16 3.32
C ASN A 204 -1.16 8.23 2.13
N LEU A 205 -1.95 7.19 1.88
CA LEU A 205 -1.82 6.35 0.69
C LEU A 205 -2.11 7.14 -0.59
N GLY A 206 -3.20 7.91 -0.61
CA GLY A 206 -3.55 8.78 -1.73
C GLY A 206 -2.50 9.84 -2.05
N ASN A 207 -1.95 10.49 -1.02
CA ASN A 207 -0.89 11.48 -1.19
C ASN A 207 0.40 10.86 -1.74
N LEU A 208 0.79 9.69 -1.24
CA LEU A 208 1.96 8.96 -1.76
C LEU A 208 1.78 8.62 -3.24
N ARG A 209 0.60 8.12 -3.62
CA ARG A 209 0.27 7.83 -5.02
C ARG A 209 0.37 9.09 -5.87
N ALA A 210 -0.26 10.18 -5.44
CA ALA A 210 -0.24 11.44 -6.17
C ALA A 210 1.17 12.00 -6.35
N GLU A 211 2.05 11.85 -5.35
CA GLU A 211 3.43 12.31 -5.43
C GLU A 211 4.27 11.45 -6.39
N ILE A 212 4.09 10.13 -6.39
CA ILE A 212 4.71 9.24 -7.38
C ILE A 212 4.21 9.59 -8.78
N ASP A 213 2.90 9.74 -8.97
CA ASP A 213 2.30 10.09 -10.25
C ASP A 213 2.81 11.45 -10.75
N ALA A 214 2.89 12.46 -9.88
CA ALA A 214 3.43 13.77 -10.23
C ALA A 214 4.89 13.68 -10.68
N ALA A 215 5.75 12.98 -9.93
CA ALA A 215 7.15 12.78 -10.32
C ALA A 215 7.30 12.05 -11.65
N ILE A 216 6.41 11.10 -11.94
CA ILE A 216 6.37 10.36 -13.22
C ILE A 216 5.92 11.26 -14.37
N HIS A 217 4.95 12.16 -14.17
CA HIS A 217 4.44 13.07 -15.20
C HIS A 217 5.34 14.27 -15.46
N GLU A 218 6.00 14.80 -14.43
CA GLU A 218 6.95 15.91 -14.52
C GLU A 218 8.34 15.47 -15.01
N ALA A 219 8.52 14.18 -15.28
CA ALA A 219 9.76 13.61 -15.78
C ALA A 219 10.25 14.38 -17.02
N PRO A 220 11.51 14.86 -17.03
CA PRO A 220 12.04 15.53 -18.19
C PRO A 220 11.99 14.60 -19.40
N PRO A 221 11.75 15.12 -20.62
CA PRO A 221 11.71 14.31 -21.82
C PRO A 221 13.02 13.56 -21.97
N VAL A 222 12.93 12.25 -22.25
CA VAL A 222 14.13 11.41 -22.36
C VAL A 222 14.99 11.91 -23.53
N PRO A 223 16.25 12.32 -23.28
CA PRO A 223 17.08 12.88 -24.33
C PRO A 223 17.24 11.88 -25.48
N GLU A 224 17.27 12.40 -26.70
CA GLU A 224 17.59 11.58 -27.87
C GLU A 224 19.10 11.33 -27.90
N VAL A 225 19.51 10.13 -27.50
CA VAL A 225 20.91 9.73 -27.47
C VAL A 225 21.29 9.02 -28.76
N ALA A 226 22.49 9.27 -29.26
CA ALA A 226 22.99 8.67 -30.49
C ALA A 226 22.95 7.13 -30.43
N PRO A 227 22.64 6.44 -31.53
CA PRO A 227 22.64 4.97 -31.59
C PRO A 227 23.95 4.38 -31.05
N GLY A 228 23.86 3.37 -30.19
CA GLY A 228 25.02 2.68 -29.64
C GLY A 228 25.63 3.34 -28.39
N THR A 229 24.99 4.36 -27.82
CA THR A 229 25.33 4.89 -26.48
C THR A 229 24.56 4.12 -25.40
N PRO A 230 25.12 3.89 -24.19
CA PRO A 230 24.38 3.25 -23.12
C PRO A 230 23.29 4.17 -22.55
N SER A 231 22.09 3.64 -22.37
CA SER A 231 21.00 4.27 -21.62
C SER A 231 21.28 4.15 -20.12
N VAL A 232 21.65 5.26 -19.49
CA VAL A 232 21.91 5.35 -18.04
C VAL A 232 20.95 6.34 -17.36
N PRO A 233 20.65 6.19 -16.06
CA PRO A 233 19.90 7.19 -15.31
C PRO A 233 20.69 8.49 -15.19
N SER A 234 20.04 9.62 -15.46
CA SER A 234 20.61 10.95 -15.24
C SER A 234 20.74 11.26 -13.73
N GLU A 235 21.51 12.28 -13.34
CA GLU A 235 21.54 12.72 -11.93
C GLU A 235 20.17 13.22 -11.45
N SER A 236 19.37 13.81 -12.34
CA SER A 236 17.97 14.18 -12.04
C SER A 236 17.10 12.95 -11.79
N ASP A 237 17.28 11.88 -12.57
CA ASP A 237 16.54 10.62 -12.39
C ASP A 237 16.89 9.99 -11.03
N LYS A 238 18.18 9.98 -10.68
CA LYS A 238 18.67 9.46 -9.40
C LYS A 238 18.12 10.26 -8.23
N GLU A 239 18.09 11.59 -8.32
CA GLU A 239 17.55 12.43 -7.26
C GLU A 239 16.05 12.22 -7.07
N THR A 240 15.30 12.14 -8.17
CA THR A 240 13.88 11.80 -8.14
C THR A 240 13.65 10.43 -7.51
N ALA A 241 14.43 9.42 -7.91
CA ALA A 241 14.33 8.07 -7.33
C ALA A 241 14.67 8.05 -5.83
N ARG A 242 15.65 8.83 -5.38
CA ARG A 242 15.96 8.97 -3.94
C ARG A 242 14.82 9.63 -3.19
N ARG A 243 14.26 10.73 -3.71
CA ARG A 243 13.09 11.42 -3.15
C ARG A 243 11.92 10.45 -3.01
N LEU A 244 11.54 9.78 -4.11
CA LEU A 244 10.46 8.79 -4.12
C LEU A 244 10.71 7.68 -3.10
N ASN A 245 11.94 7.15 -3.04
CA ASN A 245 12.31 6.13 -2.06
C ASN A 245 12.20 6.62 -0.62
N GLN A 246 12.58 7.87 -0.31
CA GLN A 246 12.45 8.44 1.03
C GLN A 246 10.98 8.62 1.45
N ILE A 247 10.12 9.08 0.54
CA ILE A 247 8.69 9.29 0.82
C ILE A 247 7.98 7.95 1.05
N ALA A 248 8.33 6.94 0.25
CA ALA A 248 7.73 5.61 0.37
C ALA A 248 8.34 4.75 1.48
N SER A 249 9.39 5.23 2.19
CA SER A 249 10.11 4.46 3.22
C SER A 249 9.25 4.27 4.48
N ALA A 250 8.24 3.39 4.40
CA ALA A 250 7.74 2.44 5.39
C ALA A 250 6.40 1.80 4.89
N ASP A 251 6.36 0.47 4.73
CA ASP A 251 5.15 -0.39 4.77
C ASP A 251 3.98 -0.15 3.79
N ARG A 252 4.23 0.16 2.52
CA ARG A 252 3.13 0.34 1.52
C ARG A 252 3.37 -0.40 0.20
N PRO A 253 3.34 -1.74 0.20
CA PRO A 253 3.60 -2.53 -0.99
C PRO A 253 2.56 -2.32 -2.10
N GLU A 254 1.32 -2.02 -1.73
CA GLU A 254 0.19 -1.91 -2.67
C GLU A 254 0.40 -0.78 -3.69
N VAL A 255 0.79 0.41 -3.24
CA VAL A 255 0.99 1.57 -4.12
C VAL A 255 2.14 1.31 -5.10
N VAL A 256 3.24 0.72 -4.63
CA VAL A 256 4.40 0.42 -5.49
C VAL A 256 4.04 -0.66 -6.51
N GLN A 257 3.33 -1.71 -6.10
CA GLN A 257 2.90 -2.77 -7.01
C GLN A 257 1.92 -2.27 -8.08
N GLU A 258 0.99 -1.39 -7.73
CA GLU A 258 0.09 -0.76 -8.70
C GLU A 258 0.86 0.05 -9.74
N GLN A 259 1.87 0.82 -9.31
CA GLN A 259 2.72 1.60 -10.20
C GLN A 259 3.59 0.73 -11.12
N ILE A 260 4.14 -0.37 -10.60
CA ILE A 260 4.85 -1.38 -11.41
C ILE A 260 3.93 -1.91 -12.51
N ARG A 261 2.73 -2.38 -12.15
CA ARG A 261 1.77 -2.95 -13.11
C ARG A 261 1.32 -1.93 -14.16
N THR A 262 1.10 -0.68 -13.73
CA THR A 262 0.69 0.40 -14.62
C THR A 262 1.76 0.68 -15.67
N LEU A 263 3.02 0.89 -15.27
CA LEU A 263 4.11 1.14 -16.23
C LEU A 263 4.42 -0.09 -17.10
N ALA A 264 4.41 -1.28 -16.52
CA ALA A 264 4.65 -2.53 -17.25
C ALA A 264 3.58 -2.75 -18.35
N SER A 265 2.30 -2.59 -18.01
CA SER A 265 1.20 -2.73 -18.96
C SER A 265 1.20 -1.64 -20.03
N GLU A 266 1.58 -0.40 -19.68
CA GLU A 266 1.73 0.69 -20.65
C GLU A 266 2.83 0.39 -21.67
N TYR A 267 3.99 -0.10 -21.21
CA TYR A 267 5.07 -0.54 -22.10
C TYR A 267 4.59 -1.65 -23.05
N GLU A 268 3.89 -2.66 -22.52
CA GLU A 268 3.38 -3.77 -23.33
C GLU A 268 2.32 -3.33 -24.34
N ALA A 269 1.43 -2.42 -23.96
CA ALA A 269 0.43 -1.85 -24.86
C ALA A 269 1.10 -1.09 -26.03
N ILE A 270 2.12 -0.28 -25.74
CA ILE A 270 2.92 0.41 -26.79
C ILE A 270 3.66 -0.63 -27.64
N ARG A 271 4.16 -1.70 -27.02
CA ARG A 271 4.82 -2.79 -27.73
C ARG A 271 3.85 -3.54 -28.67
N GLN A 272 2.57 -3.64 -28.36
CA GLN A 272 1.59 -4.34 -29.21
C GLN A 272 1.02 -3.50 -30.36
N GLN A 273 1.19 -2.17 -30.34
CA GLN A 273 0.71 -1.28 -31.41
C GLN A 273 1.34 -1.63 -32.77
N GLN A 274 0.50 -1.69 -33.81
CA GLN A 274 0.88 -1.97 -35.21
C GLN A 274 1.82 -0.88 -35.75
N GLY A 275 2.90 -1.30 -36.44
CA GLY A 275 3.91 -0.42 -37.03
C GLY A 275 5.27 -0.49 -36.30
N TYR A 276 6.20 -1.28 -36.84
CA TYR A 276 7.60 -1.23 -36.42
C TYR A 276 8.22 0.09 -36.91
N GLY A 277 8.76 0.91 -36.00
CA GLY A 277 9.36 2.19 -36.39
C GLY A 277 9.81 3.07 -35.23
N GLY A 278 10.48 4.19 -35.57
CA GLY A 278 11.08 5.11 -34.60
C GLY A 278 10.08 5.74 -33.63
N ALA A 279 8.84 6.01 -34.06
CA ALA A 279 7.80 6.56 -33.19
C ALA A 279 7.41 5.61 -32.04
N ARG A 280 7.33 4.30 -32.30
CA ARG A 280 7.07 3.29 -31.27
C ARG A 280 8.25 3.18 -30.30
N THR A 281 9.47 3.17 -30.81
CA THR A 281 10.69 3.15 -29.99
C THR A 281 10.81 4.40 -29.11
N LYS A 282 10.40 5.58 -29.61
CA LYS A 282 10.33 6.82 -28.82
C LYS A 282 9.38 6.68 -27.65
N LYS A 283 8.14 6.20 -27.88
CA LYS A 283 7.17 5.96 -26.79
C LYS A 283 7.66 4.91 -25.77
N MET A 284 8.27 3.82 -26.23
CA MET A 284 8.86 2.82 -25.32
C MET A 284 9.98 3.44 -24.46
N ARG A 285 10.78 4.34 -25.05
CA ARG A 285 11.83 5.07 -24.33
C ARG A 285 11.25 6.00 -23.27
N GLU A 286 10.16 6.69 -23.56
CA GLU A 286 9.44 7.54 -22.60
C GLU A 286 8.93 6.72 -21.40
N VAL A 287 8.33 5.55 -21.63
CA VAL A 287 7.89 4.66 -20.53
C VAL A 287 9.08 4.12 -19.73
N ALA A 288 10.14 3.69 -20.41
CA ALA A 288 11.36 3.22 -19.73
C ALA A 288 12.01 4.33 -18.90
N GLY A 289 11.97 5.59 -19.36
CA GLY A 289 12.39 6.76 -18.59
C GLY A 289 11.61 6.90 -17.28
N ARG A 290 10.28 6.77 -17.35
CA ARG A 290 9.42 6.79 -16.15
C ARG A 290 9.67 5.61 -15.21
N MET A 291 9.91 4.41 -15.75
CA MET A 291 10.30 3.23 -14.96
C MET A 291 11.62 3.42 -14.20
N LYS A 292 12.59 4.17 -14.74
CA LYS A 292 13.84 4.48 -14.03
C LYS A 292 13.58 5.27 -12.75
N LEU A 293 12.62 6.19 -12.76
CA LEU A 293 12.32 7.06 -11.60
C LEU A 293 11.89 6.27 -10.37
N ILE A 294 11.19 5.15 -10.57
CA ILE A 294 10.82 4.23 -9.48
C ILE A 294 11.87 3.15 -9.21
N GLY A 295 13.03 3.20 -9.87
CA GLY A 295 14.02 2.12 -9.87
C GLY A 295 14.60 1.77 -8.50
N LEU A 296 14.63 2.72 -7.54
CA LEU A 296 15.01 2.45 -6.15
C LEU A 296 13.85 1.84 -5.34
N LEU A 297 12.61 2.29 -5.57
CA LEU A 297 11.41 1.78 -4.90
C LEU A 297 11.15 0.31 -5.16
N VAL A 298 11.42 -0.14 -6.39
CA VAL A 298 11.08 -1.49 -6.83
C VAL A 298 12.13 -2.53 -6.45
N GLN A 299 13.24 -2.12 -5.82
CA GLN A 299 14.36 -3.01 -5.48
C GLN A 299 13.96 -4.23 -4.65
N PRO A 300 13.10 -4.13 -3.63
CA PRO A 300 12.66 -5.30 -2.86
C PRO A 300 11.89 -6.34 -3.69
N TYR A 301 11.36 -5.95 -4.86
CA TYR A 301 10.55 -6.79 -5.74
C TYR A 301 11.36 -7.42 -6.88
N LEU A 302 12.68 -7.18 -6.96
CA LEU A 302 13.52 -7.64 -8.08
C LEU A 302 13.33 -9.12 -8.41
N GLN A 303 13.41 -9.98 -7.41
CA GLN A 303 13.27 -11.44 -7.60
C GLN A 303 11.93 -11.82 -8.26
N THR A 304 10.83 -11.24 -7.79
CA THR A 304 9.49 -11.48 -8.36
C THR A 304 9.39 -10.95 -9.79
N LEU A 305 9.90 -9.74 -10.05
CA LEU A 305 9.86 -9.13 -11.38
C LEU A 305 10.74 -9.88 -12.39
N MET A 306 11.87 -10.41 -11.94
CA MET A 306 12.86 -11.09 -12.77
C MET A 306 12.38 -12.44 -13.33
N VAL A 307 11.48 -13.11 -12.62
CA VAL A 307 10.86 -14.38 -13.03
C VAL A 307 9.45 -14.20 -13.61
N SER A 308 8.98 -12.96 -13.71
CA SER A 308 7.64 -12.67 -14.21
C SER A 308 7.48 -13.07 -15.68
N PRO A 309 6.31 -13.61 -16.09
CA PRO A 309 6.00 -13.82 -17.49
C PRO A 309 5.83 -12.52 -18.28
N SER A 310 5.54 -11.39 -17.62
CA SER A 310 5.36 -10.07 -18.25
C SER A 310 6.70 -9.49 -18.71
N PRO A 311 6.89 -9.23 -20.03
CA PRO A 311 8.06 -8.52 -20.52
C PRO A 311 8.19 -7.09 -19.94
N GLY A 312 7.06 -6.44 -19.64
CA GLY A 312 7.04 -5.12 -18.99
C GLY A 312 7.61 -5.17 -17.58
N GLU A 313 7.23 -6.16 -16.76
CA GLU A 313 7.76 -6.32 -15.40
C GLU A 313 9.26 -6.66 -15.41
N ARG A 314 9.71 -7.51 -16.35
CA ARG A 314 11.15 -7.77 -16.54
C ARG A 314 11.91 -6.51 -16.98
N LEU A 315 11.30 -5.64 -17.78
CA LEU A 315 11.87 -4.34 -18.12
C LEU A 315 11.99 -3.42 -16.89
N VAL A 316 10.99 -3.41 -16.01
CA VAL A 316 11.08 -2.68 -14.73
C VAL A 316 12.26 -3.17 -13.90
N ALA A 317 12.49 -4.49 -13.83
CA ALA A 317 13.66 -5.06 -13.15
C ALA A 317 14.99 -4.59 -13.80
N ILE A 318 15.07 -4.53 -15.13
CA ILE A 318 16.24 -3.97 -15.82
C ILE A 318 16.46 -2.49 -15.45
N MET A 319 15.40 -1.68 -15.42
CA MET A 319 15.51 -0.26 -15.06
C MET A 319 15.95 -0.08 -13.60
N ALA A 320 15.46 -0.94 -12.71
CA ALA A 320 15.88 -0.96 -11.32
C ALA A 320 17.37 -1.28 -11.18
N LEU A 321 17.88 -2.26 -11.94
CA LEU A 321 19.31 -2.61 -11.97
C LEU A 321 20.18 -1.54 -12.64
N GLN A 322 19.63 -0.74 -13.56
CA GLN A 322 20.32 0.47 -14.05
C GLN A 322 20.42 1.54 -12.97
N MET A 323 19.39 1.70 -12.13
CA MET A 323 19.35 2.69 -11.04
C MET A 323 20.24 2.30 -9.86
N ARG A 324 20.22 1.03 -9.47
CA ARG A 324 21.10 0.45 -8.45
C ARG A 324 21.50 -0.95 -8.87
N PHE A 325 22.73 -1.06 -9.37
CA PHE A 325 23.28 -2.31 -9.86
C PHE A 325 23.59 -3.28 -8.72
N ASP A 326 23.29 -4.57 -8.92
CA ASP A 326 23.63 -5.66 -8.02
C ASP A 326 24.39 -6.75 -8.82
N PRO A 327 25.67 -7.03 -8.48
CA PRO A 327 26.51 -7.98 -9.22
C PRO A 327 26.02 -9.43 -9.15
N THR A 328 25.08 -9.75 -8.27
CA THR A 328 24.43 -11.07 -8.22
C THR A 328 23.69 -11.35 -9.53
N TYR A 329 23.17 -10.31 -10.20
CA TYR A 329 22.31 -10.43 -11.38
C TYR A 329 23.03 -10.19 -12.72
N ILE A 330 24.36 -10.26 -12.76
CA ILE A 330 25.15 -10.13 -14.00
C ILE A 330 24.69 -11.14 -15.05
N GLU A 331 24.57 -12.42 -14.68
CA GLU A 331 24.15 -13.48 -15.62
C GLU A 331 22.72 -13.27 -16.09
N TRP A 332 21.83 -12.86 -15.19
CA TRP A 332 20.43 -12.59 -15.54
C TRP A 332 20.32 -11.44 -16.54
N LEU A 333 21.05 -10.34 -16.33
CA LEU A 333 21.12 -9.22 -17.28
C LEU A 333 21.71 -9.67 -18.62
N ALA A 334 22.78 -10.47 -18.61
CA ALA A 334 23.39 -11.00 -19.83
C ALA A 334 22.43 -11.89 -20.63
N ASN A 335 21.66 -12.76 -19.97
CA ASN A 335 20.68 -13.62 -20.64
C ASN A 335 19.57 -12.84 -21.35
N ARG A 336 19.20 -11.64 -20.85
CA ARG A 336 18.24 -10.75 -21.54
C ARG A 336 18.70 -10.31 -22.92
N LEU A 337 20.00 -10.36 -23.23
CA LEU A 337 20.51 -10.01 -24.55
C LEU A 337 20.03 -10.98 -25.64
N VAL A 338 19.68 -12.21 -25.24
CA VAL A 338 19.20 -13.28 -26.13
C VAL A 338 17.70 -13.49 -25.98
N GLU A 339 17.23 -13.53 -24.73
CA GLU A 339 15.85 -13.93 -24.43
C GLU A 339 14.83 -12.82 -24.67
N GLU A 340 15.26 -11.55 -24.69
CA GLU A 340 14.37 -10.41 -24.95
C GLU A 340 14.57 -9.83 -26.35
N PRO A 341 13.55 -9.14 -26.89
CA PRO A 341 13.71 -8.36 -28.11
C PRO A 341 14.73 -7.22 -27.95
N ALA A 342 15.07 -6.61 -29.09
CA ALA A 342 16.10 -5.58 -29.18
C ALA A 342 16.00 -4.45 -28.12
N PHE A 343 14.80 -3.97 -27.80
CA PHE A 343 14.65 -2.85 -26.85
C PHE A 343 15.03 -3.22 -25.40
N PRO A 344 14.41 -4.21 -24.72
CA PRO A 344 14.87 -4.61 -23.38
C PRO A 344 16.31 -5.14 -23.38
N ALA A 345 16.73 -5.87 -24.43
CA ALA A 345 18.11 -6.34 -24.58
C ALA A 345 19.11 -5.16 -24.58
N TYR A 346 18.82 -4.09 -25.33
CA TYR A 346 19.63 -2.86 -25.33
C TYR A 346 19.69 -2.20 -23.95
N GLN A 347 18.59 -2.20 -23.19
CA GLN A 347 18.58 -1.66 -21.83
C GLN A 347 19.42 -2.51 -20.85
N ALA A 348 19.36 -3.84 -20.95
CA ALA A 348 20.18 -4.73 -20.15
C ALA A 348 21.68 -4.56 -20.49
N ALA A 349 22.01 -4.46 -21.78
CA ALA A 349 23.36 -4.17 -22.25
C ALA A 349 23.87 -2.82 -21.73
N SER A 350 23.00 -1.81 -21.69
CA SER A 350 23.32 -0.48 -21.16
C SER A 350 23.69 -0.54 -19.68
N ALA A 351 22.98 -1.34 -18.87
CA ALA A 351 23.29 -1.55 -17.46
C ALA A 351 24.69 -2.17 -17.27
N LEU A 352 25.00 -3.22 -18.03
CA LEU A 352 26.29 -3.90 -17.98
C LEU A 352 27.44 -2.98 -18.44
N LEU A 353 27.28 -2.30 -19.57
CA LEU A 353 28.30 -1.40 -20.12
C LEU A 353 28.58 -0.22 -19.17
N ALA A 354 27.55 0.35 -18.54
CA ALA A 354 27.70 1.43 -17.57
C ALA A 354 28.42 1.00 -16.28
N ARG A 355 28.35 -0.29 -15.93
CA ARG A 355 29.00 -0.84 -14.73
C ARG A 355 30.50 -1.06 -14.93
N LEU A 356 30.94 -1.45 -16.13
CA LEU A 356 32.34 -1.77 -16.44
C LEU A 356 33.39 -0.75 -15.96
N PRO A 357 33.23 0.57 -16.16
CA PRO A 357 34.23 1.55 -15.70
C PRO A 357 34.23 1.78 -14.18
N LEU A 358 33.25 1.24 -13.45
CA LEU A 358 33.06 1.48 -12.01
C LEU A 358 33.54 0.31 -11.14
N VAL A 359 34.10 -0.74 -11.74
CA VAL A 359 34.38 -2.03 -11.05
C VAL A 359 35.81 -2.50 -11.23
N GLY A 360 36.25 -3.37 -10.32
CA GLY A 360 37.56 -4.04 -10.43
C GLY A 360 37.59 -5.11 -11.52
N GLN A 361 38.79 -5.63 -11.81
CA GLN A 361 39.03 -6.60 -12.88
C GLN A 361 38.16 -7.86 -12.77
N ALA A 362 37.97 -8.41 -11.57
CA ALA A 362 37.21 -9.65 -11.39
C ALA A 362 35.73 -9.53 -11.84
N GLU A 363 35.05 -8.45 -11.46
CA GLU A 363 33.66 -8.18 -11.86
C GLU A 363 33.58 -7.80 -13.35
N SER A 364 34.54 -6.99 -13.84
CA SER A 364 34.65 -6.65 -15.26
C SER A 364 34.77 -7.89 -16.15
N GLU A 365 35.67 -8.82 -15.81
CA GLU A 365 35.84 -10.07 -16.55
C GLU A 365 34.61 -10.98 -16.45
N ARG A 366 33.89 -10.97 -15.31
CA ARG A 366 32.62 -11.69 -15.20
C ARG A 366 31.56 -11.13 -16.14
N ILE A 367 31.42 -9.80 -16.22
CA ILE A 367 30.50 -9.13 -17.16
C ILE A 367 30.86 -9.49 -18.61
N LYS A 368 32.15 -9.43 -18.98
CA LYS A 368 32.60 -9.78 -20.34
C LYS A 368 32.33 -11.24 -20.69
N ARG A 369 32.60 -12.18 -19.78
CA ARG A 369 32.31 -13.61 -19.99
C ARG A 369 30.82 -13.87 -20.17
N ALA A 370 29.99 -13.29 -19.31
CA ALA A 370 28.53 -13.43 -19.40
C ALA A 370 27.98 -12.86 -20.72
N ALA A 371 28.45 -11.66 -21.11
CA ALA A 371 28.06 -11.04 -22.38
C ALA A 371 28.52 -11.86 -23.59
N ARG A 372 29.74 -12.44 -23.56
CA ARG A 372 30.25 -13.30 -24.64
C ARG A 372 29.39 -14.55 -24.81
N ALA A 373 29.09 -15.24 -23.71
CA ALA A 373 28.22 -16.42 -23.74
C ALA A 373 26.84 -16.09 -24.34
N ALA A 374 26.27 -14.94 -23.99
CA ALA A 374 25.00 -14.48 -24.57
C ALA A 374 25.10 -14.18 -26.09
N VAL A 375 26.18 -13.55 -26.55
CA VAL A 375 26.40 -13.26 -27.98
C VAL A 375 26.62 -14.54 -28.80
N ASP A 376 27.38 -15.49 -28.26
CA ASP A 376 27.62 -16.79 -28.90
C ASP A 376 26.30 -17.56 -29.04
N GLU A 377 25.46 -17.54 -28.01
CA GLU A 377 24.13 -18.15 -28.03
C GLU A 377 23.17 -17.45 -29.00
N HIS A 378 23.18 -16.12 -29.06
CA HIS A 378 22.40 -15.35 -30.03
C HIS A 378 22.77 -15.73 -31.48
N SER A 379 24.07 -15.89 -31.74
CA SER A 379 24.60 -16.34 -33.04
C SER A 379 24.19 -17.77 -33.36
N ARG A 380 24.28 -18.68 -32.38
CA ARG A 380 23.87 -20.09 -32.50
C ARG A 380 22.39 -20.23 -32.85
N LEU A 381 21.54 -19.38 -32.30
CA LEU A 381 20.10 -19.37 -32.56
C LEU A 381 19.72 -18.69 -33.88
N GLY A 382 20.68 -18.06 -34.59
CA GLY A 382 20.42 -17.39 -35.87
C GLY A 382 19.47 -16.19 -35.76
N LEU A 383 19.45 -15.53 -34.60
CA LEU A 383 18.57 -14.39 -34.34
C LEU A 383 18.97 -13.17 -35.19
N VAL A 384 17.99 -12.37 -35.60
CA VAL A 384 18.21 -11.22 -36.49
C VAL A 384 19.11 -10.17 -35.80
N PRO A 385 20.21 -9.74 -36.43
CA PRO A 385 21.05 -8.67 -35.91
C PRO A 385 20.30 -7.34 -35.76
N GLU A 386 20.61 -6.58 -34.71
CA GLU A 386 20.09 -5.23 -34.52
C GLU A 386 21.26 -4.29 -34.22
N ALA A 387 21.54 -3.41 -35.18
CA ALA A 387 22.77 -2.62 -35.20
C ALA A 387 23.00 -1.76 -33.95
N THR A 388 21.94 -1.30 -33.28
CA THR A 388 22.07 -0.44 -32.09
C THR A 388 22.51 -1.24 -30.87
N ARG A 389 21.85 -2.37 -30.62
CA ARG A 389 22.14 -3.33 -29.55
C ARG A 389 23.51 -3.98 -29.76
N ASP A 390 23.81 -4.41 -30.97
CA ASP A 390 25.04 -5.16 -31.27
C ASP A 390 26.29 -4.28 -31.07
N LYS A 391 26.19 -2.98 -31.37
CA LYS A 391 27.24 -2.00 -31.02
C LYS A 391 27.52 -1.89 -29.52
N LEU A 392 26.52 -2.09 -28.65
CA LEU A 392 26.78 -2.12 -27.20
C LEU A 392 27.53 -3.39 -26.80
N PHE A 393 27.24 -4.51 -27.47
CA PHE A 393 27.92 -5.77 -27.21
C PHE A 393 29.39 -5.70 -27.57
N GLU A 394 29.70 -5.20 -28.75
CA GLU A 394 31.08 -4.96 -29.17
C GLU A 394 31.83 -4.07 -28.16
N LYS A 395 31.18 -3.01 -27.67
CA LYS A 395 31.76 -2.14 -26.64
C LYS A 395 32.00 -2.84 -25.31
N ILE A 396 31.11 -3.75 -24.88
CA ILE A 396 31.29 -4.54 -23.67
C ILE A 396 32.48 -5.49 -23.84
N LEU A 397 32.55 -6.22 -24.95
CA LEU A 397 33.59 -7.22 -25.20
C LEU A 397 34.98 -6.60 -25.39
N ASN A 398 35.04 -5.41 -26.00
CA ASN A 398 36.28 -4.67 -26.26
C ASN A 398 36.65 -3.73 -25.10
N PHE A 399 35.89 -3.71 -24.00
CA PHE A 399 36.18 -2.84 -22.87
C PHE A 399 37.55 -3.18 -22.25
N GLY A 400 38.48 -2.22 -22.32
CA GLY A 400 39.85 -2.36 -21.83
C GLY A 400 40.88 -2.83 -22.87
N TYR A 401 40.47 -3.12 -24.11
CA TYR A 401 41.37 -3.38 -25.23
C TYR A 401 41.56 -2.10 -26.05
N GLY A 402 42.81 -1.76 -26.38
CA GLY A 402 43.10 -0.62 -27.25
C GLY A 402 42.72 -0.92 -28.70
N PRO A 403 42.56 0.10 -29.56
CA PRO A 403 42.24 -0.10 -30.98
C PRO A 403 43.30 -0.92 -31.76
N GLY A 404 44.46 -1.23 -31.16
CA GLY A 404 45.53 -2.05 -31.75
C GLY A 404 45.56 -3.53 -31.30
N ASP A 405 44.77 -3.94 -30.31
CA ASP A 405 44.77 -5.34 -29.82
C ASP A 405 43.81 -6.25 -30.60
N GLN A 406 43.05 -5.67 -31.54
CA GLN A 406 42.03 -6.37 -32.34
C GLN A 406 42.62 -7.39 -33.34
N GLU A 407 43.90 -7.28 -33.68
CA GLU A 407 44.57 -8.18 -34.63
C GLU A 407 45.02 -9.53 -34.03
N MET A 408 45.05 -9.66 -32.69
CA MET A 408 45.45 -10.93 -32.04
C MET A 408 44.28 -11.81 -31.59
N ALA A 409 43.05 -11.30 -31.57
CA ALA A 409 41.87 -12.06 -31.11
C ALA A 409 41.10 -12.76 -32.25
N THR A 410 41.40 -12.46 -33.51
CA THR A 410 40.85 -13.12 -34.71
C THR A 410 41.90 -14.03 -35.36
N GLY A 411 42.51 -14.92 -34.57
CA GLY A 411 43.29 -16.04 -35.11
C GLY A 411 42.36 -17.11 -35.71
N PRO A 412 42.64 -17.66 -36.90
CA PRO A 412 41.69 -18.50 -37.64
C PRO A 412 41.56 -19.89 -37.02
N ARG A 413 40.34 -20.31 -36.70
CA ARG A 413 39.85 -21.70 -36.82
C ARG A 413 38.36 -21.75 -37.06
#